data_AF-A0A5C0UFI6-F1
#
_entry.id   AF-A0A5C0UFI6-F1
#
_cell.length_a   1.000
_cell.length_b   1.000
_cell.length_c   1.000
_cell.angle_alpha   90.00
_cell.angle_beta   90.00
_cell.angle_gamma   90.00
#
_symmetry.space_group_name_H-M   'P 1'
#
loop_
_entity.id
_entity.type
_entity.pdbx_description
1 polymer ?
#
loop_
_entity_poly.entity_id
_entity_poly.type
_entity_poly.pdbx_seq_one_letter_code
_entity_poly.pdbx_strand_id
1 'polypeptide(L)' 'MFYTYTNMMDKMFAASVALLPLIGVSIGLSKLFSSLFSAISNNPVAKDSMSTLAFVGAGLLESIALLSFIIAILIVSS' A
#
# COMPACT_ATOMS: atom_id res chain seq x y z
N MET A 1 20.04 13.82 28.42
CA MET A 1 19.10 12.69 28.53
C MET A 1 17.67 13.07 28.13
N PHE A 2 17.08 14.17 28.64
CA PHE A 2 15.72 14.62 28.24
C PHE A 2 15.55 14.96 26.75
N TYR A 3 16.53 15.58 26.10
CA TYR A 3 16.47 15.91 24.66
C TYR A 3 16.35 14.68 23.75
N THR A 4 16.90 13.53 24.14
CA THR A 4 16.84 12.31 23.32
C THR A 4 15.42 11.74 23.25
N TYR A 5 14.63 11.89 24.33
CA TYR A 5 13.23 11.40 24.36
C TYR A 5 12.29 12.25 23.51
N THR A 6 12.46 13.58 23.50
CA THR A 6 11.67 14.48 22.63
C THR A 6 11.86 14.12 21.16
N ASN A 7 13.11 13.93 20.73
CA ASN A 7 13.41 13.53 19.34
C ASN A 7 12.83 12.16 18.97
N MET A 8 12.72 11.22 19.92
CA MET A 8 12.08 9.92 19.69
C MET A 8 10.57 10.08 19.44
N MET A 9 9.90 10.92 20.23
CA MET A 9 8.45 11.15 20.11
C MET A 9 8.10 11.77 18.74
N ASP A 10 8.91 12.73 18.29
CA ASP A 10 8.71 13.40 16.99
C ASP A 10 8.87 12.43 15.82
N LYS A 11 9.87 11.54 15.88
CA LYS A 11 10.10 10.49 14.86
C LYS A 11 8.95 9.49 14.78
N MET A 12 8.40 9.07 15.93
CA MET A 12 7.26 8.15 15.96
C MET A 12 6.00 8.79 15.35
N PHE A 13 5.77 10.08 15.63
CA PHE A 13 4.65 10.80 15.01
C PHE A 13 4.83 10.92 13.49
N ALA A 14 6.00 11.37 13.03
CA ALA A 14 6.31 11.47 11.61
C ALA A 14 6.18 10.13 10.87
N ALA A 15 6.63 9.03 11.49
CA ALA A 15 6.51 7.69 10.92
C ALA A 15 5.05 7.24 10.77
N SER A 16 4.18 7.56 11.74
CA SER A 16 2.74 7.23 11.64
C SER A 16 2.05 7.99 10.50
N VAL A 17 2.42 9.25 10.28
CA VAL A 17 1.89 10.08 9.17
C VAL A 17 2.39 9.54 7.83
N ALA A 18 3.63 9.07 7.77
CA ALA A 18 4.20 8.48 6.57
C ALA A 18 3.46 7.21 6.10
N LEU A 19 2.72 6.51 6.99
CA LEU A 19 1.95 5.30 6.67
C LEU A 19 0.55 5.57 6.09
N LEU A 20 0.06 6.82 6.10
CA LEU A 20 -1.26 7.17 5.54
C LEU A 20 -1.53 6.67 4.10
N PRO A 21 -0.55 6.61 3.17
CA PRO A 21 -0.76 6.06 1.84
C PRO A 21 -1.30 4.62 1.82
N LEU A 22 -1.10 3.83 2.89
CA LEU A 22 -1.63 2.46 2.99
C LEU A 22 -3.17 2.42 2.93
N ILE A 23 -3.85 3.47 3.38
CA ILE A 23 -5.31 3.60 3.28
C ILE A 23 -5.73 3.65 1.80
N GLY A 24 -5.01 4.42 0.99
CA GLY A 24 -5.23 4.50 -0.46
C GLY A 24 -4.97 3.17 -1.16
N VAL A 25 -3.93 2.45 -0.73
CA VAL A 25 -3.63 1.10 -1.23
C VAL A 25 -4.75 0.12 -0.92
N SER A 26 -5.28 0.10 0.31
CA SER A 26 -6.40 -0.78 0.67
C SER A 26 -7.63 -0.53 -0.20
N ILE A 27 -8.00 0.74 -0.41
CA ILE A 27 -9.14 1.12 -1.26
C ILE A 27 -8.88 0.72 -2.72
N GLY A 28 -7.67 0.96 -3.23
CA GLY A 28 -7.27 0.60 -4.58
C GLY A 28 -7.37 -0.92 -4.82
N LEU A 29 -6.89 -1.72 -3.87
CA LEU A 29 -6.90 -3.17 -3.95
C LEU A 29 -8.33 -3.74 -3.94
N SER A 30 -9.21 -3.22 -3.07
CA SER A 30 -10.63 -3.63 -3.05
C SER A 30 -11.34 -3.33 -4.36
N LYS A 31 -11.11 -2.14 -4.93
CA LYS A 31 -11.70 -1.76 -6.23
C LYS A 31 -11.16 -2.62 -7.37
N LEU A 32 -9.87 -2.91 -7.37
CA LEU A 32 -9.22 -3.77 -8.36
C LEU A 32 -9.86 -5.16 -8.39
N PHE A 33 -9.95 -5.83 -7.24
CA PHE A 33 -10.53 -7.18 -7.17
C PHE A 33 -12.03 -7.18 -7.43
N SER A 34 -12.78 -6.18 -6.94
CA SER A 34 -14.21 -6.05 -7.26
C SER A 34 -14.46 -5.92 -8.76
N SER A 35 -13.65 -5.11 -9.46
CA SER A 35 -13.71 -4.98 -10.91
C SER A 35 -13.28 -6.27 -11.62
N LEU A 36 -12.28 -6.98 -11.11
CA LEU A 36 -11.82 -8.25 -11.67
C LEU A 36 -12.92 -9.32 -11.60
N PHE A 37 -13.56 -9.49 -10.44
CA PHE A 37 -14.65 -10.46 -10.29
C PHE A 37 -15.83 -10.14 -11.20
N SER A 38 -16.20 -8.85 -11.30
CA SER A 38 -17.26 -8.39 -12.19
C SER A 38 -16.91 -8.62 -13.67
N ALA A 39 -15.64 -8.45 -14.05
CA ALA A 39 -15.19 -8.68 -15.42
C ALA A 39 -15.20 -10.18 -15.78
N ILE A 40 -14.70 -11.03 -14.86
CA ILE A 40 -14.69 -12.49 -15.03
C ILE A 40 -16.12 -13.04 -15.12
N SER A 41 -17.07 -12.51 -14.34
CA SER A 41 -18.47 -12.97 -14.38
C SER A 41 -19.15 -12.65 -15.71
N ASN A 42 -18.79 -11.56 -16.37
CA ASN A 42 -19.34 -11.16 -17.67
C ASN A 42 -18.64 -11.84 -18.86
N ASN A 43 -17.34 -12.12 -18.75
CA ASN A 43 -16.57 -12.78 -19.80
C ASN A 43 -15.52 -13.75 -19.21
N PRO A 44 -15.90 -15.00 -18.93
CA PRO A 44 -15.00 -15.98 -18.30
C PRO A 44 -13.85 -16.44 -19.20
N VAL A 45 -13.94 -16.26 -20.52
CA VAL A 45 -12.88 -16.66 -21.48
C VAL A 45 -11.66 -15.74 -21.36
N ALA A 46 -11.86 -14.47 -20.98
CA ALA A 46 -10.78 -13.51 -20.80
C ALA A 46 -10.11 -13.56 -19.41
N LYS A 47 -10.51 -14.52 -18.55
CA LYS A 47 -10.10 -14.61 -17.15
C LYS A 47 -8.57 -14.57 -16.96
N ASP A 48 -7.80 -15.32 -17.74
CA ASP A 48 -6.36 -15.42 -17.53
C ASP A 48 -5.63 -14.11 -17.87
N SER A 49 -6.02 -13.46 -18.97
CA SER A 49 -5.48 -12.15 -19.34
C SER A 49 -5.88 -11.07 -18.32
N MET A 50 -7.12 -11.09 -17.84
CA MET A 50 -7.63 -10.12 -16.85
C MET A 50 -6.98 -10.32 -15.47
N SER A 51 -6.78 -11.58 -15.06
CA SER A 51 -6.11 -11.90 -13.79
C SER A 51 -4.64 -11.49 -13.82
N THR A 52 -3.96 -11.68 -14.95
CA THR A 52 -2.57 -11.21 -15.14
C THR A 52 -2.49 -9.69 -14.98
N LEU A 53 -3.39 -8.94 -15.63
CA LEU A 53 -3.44 -7.48 -15.49
C LEU A 53 -3.75 -7.06 -14.05
N ALA A 54 -4.63 -7.78 -13.35
CA ALA A 54 -4.91 -7.53 -11.95
C ALA A 54 -3.71 -7.79 -11.04
N PHE A 55 -2.91 -8.84 -11.28
CA PHE A 55 -1.68 -9.05 -10.53
C PHE A 55 -0.63 -7.98 -10.78
N VAL A 56 -0.53 -7.45 -12.01
CA VAL A 56 0.31 -6.28 -12.30
C VAL A 56 -0.18 -5.05 -11.53
N GLY A 57 -1.49 -4.78 -11.54
CA GLY A 57 -2.10 -3.68 -10.79
C GLY A 57 -1.90 -3.83 -9.27
N ALA A 58 -2.06 -5.04 -8.74
CA ALA A 58 -1.79 -5.36 -7.34
C ALA A 58 -0.30 -5.15 -7.02
N GLY A 59 0.62 -5.58 -7.88
CA GLY A 59 2.06 -5.34 -7.70
C GLY A 59 2.43 -3.86 -7.62
N LEU A 60 1.78 -3.00 -8.42
CA LEU A 60 1.95 -1.55 -8.32
C LEU A 60 1.43 -0.99 -6.97
N LEU A 61 0.27 -1.45 -6.52
CA LEU A 61 -0.30 -1.07 -5.23
C LEU A 61 0.57 -1.52 -4.06
N GLU A 62 1.07 -2.75 -4.10
CA GLU A 62 2.03 -3.29 -3.13
C GLU A 62 3.34 -2.52 -3.14
N SER A 63 3.83 -2.09 -4.31
CA SER A 63 5.04 -1.25 -4.40
C SER A 63 4.88 0.09 -3.66
N ILE A 64 3.69 0.71 -3.76
CA ILE A 64 3.37 1.95 -3.02
C ILE A 64 3.29 1.66 -1.51
N ALA A 65 2.67 0.54 -1.12
CA ALA A 65 2.61 0.14 0.28
C ALA A 65 4.00 -0.10 0.88
N LEU A 66 4.84 -0.85 0.18
CA LEU A 66 6.22 -1.10 0.59
C LEU A 66 7.06 0.18 0.62
N LEU A 67 6.90 1.08 -0.35
CA LEU A 67 7.58 2.38 -0.32
C LEU A 67 7.20 3.20 0.93
N SER A 68 5.91 3.30 1.22
CA SER A 68 5.38 3.96 2.42
C SER A 68 5.97 3.36 3.70
N PHE A 69 6.01 2.02 3.76
CA PHE A 69 6.57 1.29 4.90
C PHE A 69 8.08 1.48 5.05
N ILE A 70 8.84 1.46 3.96
CA ILE A 70 10.30 1.70 3.96
C ILE A 70 10.59 3.12 4.45
N ILE A 71 9.84 4.12 4.00
CA ILE A 71 9.99 5.52 4.47
C ILE A 71 9.73 5.61 5.98
N ALA A 72 8.66 4.97 6.48
CA ALA A 72 8.36 4.95 7.90
C ALA A 72 9.49 4.30 8.73
N ILE A 73 10.07 3.19 8.26
CA ILE A 73 11.23 2.56 8.91
C ILE A 73 12.45 3.50 8.89
N LEU A 74 12.74 4.13 7.76
CA LEU A 74 13.87 5.04 7.62
C LEU A 74 13.78 6.19 8.63
N ILE A 75 12.60 6.81 8.77
CA ILE A 75 12.34 7.90 9.72
C ILE A 75 12.61 7.49 11.17
N VAL A 76 12.25 6.26 11.55
CA VAL A 76 12.49 5.75 12.91
C VAL A 76 13.96 5.38 13.13
N SER A 77 14.63 4.89 12.09
CA SER A 77 16.01 4.39 12.16
C SER A 77 17.09 5.47 12.08
N SER A 78 16.81 6.58 11.37
CA SER A 78 17.63 7.80 11.36
C SER A 78 17.39 8.59 12.64
#